data_AF-A0A2T7KGW5-F1
#
_entry.id   AF-A0A2T7KGW5-F1
#
_cell.length_a   1.000
_cell.length_b   1.000
_cell.length_c   1.000
_cell.angle_alpha   90.00
_cell.angle_beta   90.00
_cell.angle_gamma   90.00
#
_symmetry.space_group_name_H-M   'P 1'
#
loop_
_entity.id
_entity.type
_entity.pdbx_description
1 polymer ?
#
loop_
_entity_poly.entity_id
_entity_poly.type
_entity_poly.pdbx_seq_one_letter_code
_entity_poly.pdbx_strand_id
1 'polypeptide(L)' 'MDAFVPDLRTGRSFRPGLRIKGVRCASGVYELTWSMGTGPAGRATFEYGTEVRPGTPHVIWRRIGTHNILAGP' A
#
# COMPACT_ATOMS: atom_id res chain seq x y z
N MET A 1 1.58 -5.77 -13.41
CA MET A 1 0.98 -5.18 -12.20
C MET A 1 1.77 -5.66 -10.98
N ASP A 2 3.10 -5.50 -11.01
CA ASP A 2 4.02 -6.35 -10.21
C ASP A 2 5.05 -5.54 -9.45
N ALA A 3 4.69 -4.31 -9.06
CA ALA A 3 5.68 -3.36 -8.55
C ALA A 3 5.89 -3.40 -7.03
N PHE A 4 4.82 -3.67 -6.29
CA PHE A 4 4.82 -3.51 -4.83
C PHE A 4 5.76 -4.50 -4.13
N VAL A 5 5.65 -5.80 -4.42
CA VAL A 5 6.43 -6.84 -3.73
C VAL A 5 7.95 -6.74 -4.03
N PRO A 6 8.39 -6.53 -5.28
CA PRO A 6 9.81 -6.30 -5.56
C PRO A 6 10.36 -5.07 -4.83
N ASP A 7 9.66 -3.94 -4.91
CA ASP A 7 10.12 -2.69 -4.28
C ASP A 7 10.20 -2.86 -2.75
N LEU A 8 9.19 -3.51 -2.15
CA LEU A 8 9.15 -3.86 -0.73
C LEU A 8 10.37 -4.68 -0.29
N ARG A 9 10.76 -5.68 -1.08
CA ARG A 9 11.92 -6.54 -0.78
C ARG A 9 13.26 -5.81 -0.88
N THR A 10 13.36 -4.80 -1.74
CA THR A 10 14.61 -4.02 -1.84
C THR A 10 14.82 -3.07 -0.67
N GLY A 11 13.75 -2.72 0.05
CA GLY A 11 13.79 -1.78 1.19
C GLY A 11 14.24 -0.35 0.84
N ARG A 12 14.36 -0.02 -0.46
CA ARG A 12 14.82 1.30 -0.91
C ARG A 12 13.68 2.30 -0.90
N SER A 13 12.95 2.35 -2.00
CA SER A 13 11.84 3.25 -2.22
C SER A 13 10.88 2.62 -3.21
N PHE A 14 9.59 2.87 -3.00
CA PHE A 14 8.59 2.47 -3.97
C PHE A 14 8.66 3.37 -5.19
N ARG A 15 8.48 2.78 -6.36
CA ARG A 15 8.36 3.55 -7.59
C ARG A 15 7.22 4.58 -7.50
N PRO A 16 7.38 5.79 -8.08
CA PRO A 16 6.38 6.86 -7.99
C PRO A 16 4.98 6.46 -8.47
N GLY A 17 4.87 5.50 -9.40
CA GLY A 17 3.59 5.00 -9.92
C GLY A 17 2.68 4.33 -8.88
N LEU A 18 3.24 3.89 -7.74
CA LEU A 18 2.49 3.35 -6.60
C LEU A 18 1.94 4.45 -5.68
N ARG A 19 2.47 5.68 -5.75
CA ARG A 19 2.02 6.85 -4.96
C ARG A 19 1.77 6.52 -3.49
N ILE A 20 2.75 5.88 -2.85
CA ILE A 20 2.66 5.51 -1.44
C ILE A 20 2.93 6.74 -0.58
N LYS A 21 2.05 6.98 0.41
CA LYS A 21 2.18 8.08 1.38
C LYS A 21 1.60 7.68 2.74
N GLY A 22 2.08 8.31 3.82
CA GLY A 22 1.49 8.15 5.15
C GLY A 22 0.09 8.77 5.25
N VAL A 23 -0.80 8.13 5.99
CA VAL A 23 -2.14 8.65 6.30
C VAL A 23 -2.04 9.61 7.50
N ARG A 24 -2.46 10.87 7.33
CA ARG A 24 -2.28 11.91 8.35
C ARG A 24 -2.99 11.63 9.67
N CYS A 25 -4.18 11.03 9.63
CA CYS A 25 -4.98 10.73 10.83
C CYS A 25 -4.68 9.35 11.45
N ALA A 26 -3.75 8.58 10.88
CA ALA A 26 -3.41 7.23 11.35
C ALA A 26 -1.90 6.98 11.19
N SER A 27 -1.15 7.28 12.26
CA SER A 27 0.31 7.05 12.28
C SER A 27 0.63 5.57 12.04
N GLY A 28 1.66 5.30 11.22
CA GLY A 28 2.05 3.93 10.84
C GLY A 28 1.20 3.31 9.72
N VAL A 29 0.12 3.97 9.29
CA VAL A 29 -0.72 3.53 8.16
C VAL A 29 -0.32 4.28 6.90
N TYR A 30 -0.22 3.55 5.80
CA TYR A 30 0.15 4.04 4.49
C TYR A 30 -1.00 3.84 3.51
N GLU A 31 -1.21 4.81 2.63
CA GLU A 31 -2.07 4.70 1.45
C GLU A 31 -1.20 4.37 0.22
N LEU A 32 -1.65 3.42 -0.58
CA LEU A 32 -1.13 3.02 -1.89
C LEU A 32 -2.19 3.37 -2.95
N THR A 33 -1.80 3.98 -4.07
CA THR A 33 -2.72 4.28 -5.19
C THR A 33 -2.08 3.92 -6.54
N TRP A 34 -2.65 2.98 -7.29
CA TRP A 34 -2.13 2.53 -8.60
C TRP A 34 -3.11 2.79 -9.74
N SER A 35 -2.58 2.90 -10.97
CA SER A 35 -3.41 3.06 -12.18
C SER A 35 -3.97 1.72 -12.65
N MET A 36 -5.21 1.72 -13.13
CA MET A 36 -5.90 0.58 -13.72
C MET A 36 -6.12 0.76 -15.24
N GLY A 37 -5.34 1.63 -15.89
CA GLY A 37 -5.58 2.01 -17.29
C GLY A 37 -6.62 3.12 -17.38
N THR A 38 -7.71 2.89 -18.13
CA THR A 38 -8.81 3.85 -18.31
C THR A 38 -9.82 3.86 -17.16
N GLY A 39 -9.79 2.84 -16.30
CA GLY A 39 -10.65 2.74 -15.12
C GLY A 39 -10.16 3.59 -13.93
N PRO A 40 -10.99 3.73 -12.89
CA PRO A 40 -10.59 4.44 -11.68
C PRO A 40 -9.36 3.80 -11.03
N ALA A 41 -8.47 4.64 -10.51
CA ALA A 41 -7.30 4.17 -9.79
C ALA A 41 -7.69 3.27 -8.59
N GLY A 42 -6.96 2.17 -8.43
CA GLY A 42 -7.08 1.33 -7.25
C GLY A 42 -6.41 2.00 -6.05
N ARG A 43 -6.94 1.75 -4.85
CA ARG A 43 -6.44 2.23 -3.57
C ARG A 43 -6.36 1.10 -2.57
N ALA A 44 -5.37 1.15 -1.71
CA ALA A 44 -5.28 0.28 -0.55
C ALA A 44 -4.62 1.02 0.61
N THR A 45 -4.97 0.63 1.84
CA THR A 45 -4.26 1.06 3.04
C THR A 45 -3.64 -0.14 3.72
N PHE A 46 -2.40 0.01 4.19
CA PHE A 46 -1.66 -1.03 4.89
C PHE A 46 -0.82 -0.45 6.02
N GLU A 47 -0.40 -1.30 6.94
CA GLU A 47 0.59 -0.97 7.97
C GLU A 47 1.69 -2.04 7.99
N TYR A 48 2.85 -1.70 8.55
CA TYR A 48 3.89 -2.68 8.81
C TYR A 48 3.62 -3.38 10.14
N GLY A 49 3.64 -4.70 10.13
CA GLY A 49 3.55 -5.53 11.34
C GLY A 49 4.91 -6.03 11.81
N THR A 50 4.92 -6.71 12.95
CA THR A 50 6.08 -7.50 13.38
C THR A 50 6.42 -8.54 12.33
N GLU A 51 7.71 -8.72 12.08
CA GLU A 51 8.23 -9.70 11.15
C GLU A 51 7.73 -11.12 11.45
N VAL A 52 7.22 -11.81 10.43
CA VAL A 52 6.78 -13.21 10.52
C VAL A 52 7.84 -14.17 9.97
N ARG A 53 8.70 -13.67 9.08
CA ARG A 53 9.80 -14.42 8.46
C ARG A 53 11.07 -13.57 8.53
N PRO A 54 12.18 -14.08 9.06
CA PRO A 54 13.42 -13.30 9.21
C PRO A 54 13.86 -12.61 7.91
N GLY A 55 14.26 -11.34 8.01
CA GLY A 55 14.66 -10.48 6.91
C GLY A 55 13.55 -10.06 5.93
N THR A 56 12.27 -10.28 6.25
CA THR A 56 11.14 -9.99 5.36
C THR A 56 10.14 -9.00 5.99
N PRO A 57 9.91 -7.84 5.34
CA PRO A 57 8.86 -6.92 5.77
C PRO A 57 7.49 -7.59 5.85
N HIS A 58 6.80 -7.42 6.98
CA HIS A 58 5.43 -7.89 7.15
C HIS A 58 4.44 -6.75 6.88
N VAL A 59 3.56 -6.96 5.91
CA VAL A 59 2.52 -6.01 5.52
C VAL A 59 1.15 -6.53 5.97
N ILE A 60 0.43 -5.72 6.73
CA ILE A 60 -0.94 -5.98 7.15
C ILE A 60 -1.86 -5.10 6.30
N TRP A 61 -2.69 -5.74 5.47
CA TRP A 61 -3.68 -5.03 4.66
C TRP A 61 -4.88 -4.62 5.52
N ARG A 62 -5.24 -3.34 5.46
CA ARG A 62 -6.39 -2.78 6.19
C ARG A 62 -7.62 -2.69 5.30
N ARG A 63 -7.48 -2.12 4.10
CA ARG A 63 -8.55 -1.92 3.11
C ARG A 63 -7.97 -2.00 1.71
N ILE A 64 -8.70 -2.58 0.75
CA ILE A 64 -8.30 -2.70 -0.66
C ILE A 64 -9.53 -2.47 -1.54
N GLY A 65 -9.41 -1.66 -2.59
CA GLY A 65 -10.50 -1.41 -3.54
C GLY A 65 -10.22 -0.22 -4.45
N THR A 66 -11.25 0.56 -4.77
CA THR A 66 -11.16 1.78 -5.60
C THR A 66 -11.36 3.04 -4.73
N HIS A 67 -11.84 4.14 -5.29
CA HIS A 67 -12.17 5.37 -4.53
C HIS A 67 -13.25 5.16 -3.45
N ASN A 68 -14.02 4.06 -3.51
CA ASN A 68 -15.08 3.77 -2.54
C ASN A 68 -14.58 3.17 -1.21
N ILE A 69 -13.28 2.88 -1.04
CA ILE A 69 -12.79 2.29 0.23
C ILE A 69 -12.82 3.24 1.43
N LEU A 70 -13.09 4.53 1.19
CA LEU A 70 -13.31 5.53 2.24
C LEU A 70 -14.81 5.71 2.58
N ALA A 71 -15.72 5.07 1.83
CA ALA A 71 -17.15 5.13 2.06
C ALA A 71 -17.60 3.95 2.95
N GLY A 72 -17.41 4.11 4.26
CA GLY A 72 -18.02 3.24 5.28
C GLY A 72 -17.03 2.37 6.06
N PRO A 73 -17.42 1.93 7.27
CA PRO A 73 -16.64 1.05 8.13
C PRO A 73 -16.30 -0.29 7.46
#